data_AF-A0A844M3F8-F1
#
_entry.id   AF-A0A844M3F8-F1
#
_cell.length_a   1.000
_cell.length_b   1.000
_cell.length_c   1.000
_cell.angle_alpha   90.00
_cell.angle_beta   90.00
_cell.angle_gamma   90.00
#
_symmetry.space_group_name_H-M   'P 1'
#
loop_
_entity.id
_entity.type
_entity.pdbx_description
1 polymer ?
#
loop_
_entity_poly.entity_id
_entity_poly.type
_entity_poly.pdbx_seq_one_letter_code
_entity_poly.pdbx_strand_id
1 'polypeptide(L)'
;MTEQIKLTKADRQKVWLRSTFLQGSWNYERMQNLGWAYALIPAIKRLYTSKEDRAAALERHLEFFNTHPYVAAPIMGVTLALEEERANGAPIEDAAIQGVK
;
A
#
# COMPACT_ATOMS: atom_id res chain seq x y z
N MET A 1 1.99 27.27 -2.70
CA MET A 1 0.99 26.21 -2.53
C MET A 1 1.52 25.00 -3.26
N THR A 2 2.12 24.04 -2.56
CA THR A 2 2.58 22.79 -3.16
C THR A 2 1.36 22.02 -3.65
N GLU A 3 1.36 21.59 -4.91
CA GLU A 3 0.28 20.77 -5.46
C GLU A 3 0.17 19.47 -4.65
N GLN A 4 -1.01 19.21 -4.09
CA GLN A 4 -1.23 17.97 -3.35
C GLN A 4 -1.42 16.80 -4.31
N ILE A 5 -0.62 15.76 -4.15
CA ILE A 5 -0.75 14.50 -4.87
C ILE A 5 -1.96 13.76 -4.30
N LYS A 6 -2.90 13.39 -5.17
CA LYS A 6 -4.13 12.70 -4.77
C LYS A 6 -4.38 11.45 -5.61
N LEU A 7 -4.77 10.37 -4.94
CA LEU A 7 -5.20 9.13 -5.56
C LEU A 7 -6.51 9.34 -6.30
N THR A 8 -6.56 8.92 -7.55
CA THR A 8 -7.79 9.01 -8.34
C THR A 8 -8.73 7.85 -8.01
N LYS A 9 -10.00 7.96 -8.44
CA LYS A 9 -10.94 6.83 -8.37
C LYS A 9 -10.42 5.61 -9.15
N ALA A 10 -9.78 5.85 -10.30
CA ALA A 10 -9.21 4.79 -11.13
C ALA A 10 -8.07 4.04 -10.42
N ASP A 11 -7.24 4.74 -9.63
CA ASP A 11 -6.17 4.10 -8.86
C ASP A 11 -6.75 3.18 -7.78
N ARG A 12 -7.76 3.65 -7.05
CA ARG A 12 -8.46 2.86 -6.03
C ARG A 12 -9.17 1.64 -6.63
N GLN A 13 -9.77 1.76 -7.80
CA GLN A 13 -10.38 0.64 -8.53
C GLN A 13 -9.34 -0.40 -8.97
N LYS A 14 -8.16 0.05 -9.43
CA LYS A 14 -7.05 -0.86 -9.75
C LYS A 14 -6.54 -1.59 -8.50
N VAL A 15 -6.41 -0.89 -7.38
CA VAL A 15 -6.03 -1.49 -6.09
C VAL A 15 -7.06 -2.53 -5.66
N TRP A 16 -8.35 -2.19 -5.68
CA TRP A 16 -9.44 -3.11 -5.39
C TRP A 16 -9.39 -4.36 -6.27
N LEU A 17 -9.27 -4.22 -7.58
CA LEU A 17 -9.19 -5.36 -8.49
C LEU A 17 -7.98 -6.25 -8.16
N ARG A 18 -6.82 -5.65 -7.89
CA ARG A 18 -5.61 -6.39 -7.55
C ARG A 18 -5.68 -7.06 -6.16
N SER A 19 -6.44 -6.49 -5.22
CA SER A 19 -6.64 -7.10 -3.89
C SER A 19 -7.38 -8.44 -3.94
N THR A 20 -8.09 -8.75 -5.02
CA THR A 20 -8.69 -10.09 -5.22
C THR A 20 -7.64 -11.21 -5.28
N PHE A 21 -6.39 -10.85 -5.60
CA PHE A 21 -5.24 -11.76 -5.63
C PHE A 21 -4.42 -11.72 -4.34
N LEU A 22 -4.97 -11.23 -3.22
CA LEU A 22 -4.25 -11.10 -1.95
C LEU A 22 -3.58 -12.40 -1.49
N GLN A 23 -4.23 -13.55 -1.69
CA GLN A 23 -3.66 -14.87 -1.34
C GLN A 23 -2.87 -15.54 -2.48
N GLY A 24 -2.71 -14.88 -3.63
CA GLY A 24 -2.11 -15.49 -4.82
C GLY A 24 -0.63 -15.85 -4.69
N SER A 25 0.08 -15.25 -3.73
CA SER A 25 1.51 -15.51 -3.48
C SER A 25 1.78 -15.68 -1.98
N TRP A 26 0.96 -16.52 -1.36
CA TRP A 26 1.10 -16.84 0.05
C TRP A 26 2.39 -17.62 0.31
N ASN A 27 3.12 -17.26 1.37
CA ASN A 27 4.36 -17.94 1.75
C ASN A 27 4.50 -18.04 3.28
N TYR A 28 5.26 -19.01 3.78
CA TYR A 28 5.40 -19.22 5.23
C TYR A 28 6.24 -18.16 5.94
N GLU A 29 7.10 -17.44 5.22
CA GLU A 29 7.97 -16.41 5.84
C GLU A 29 7.18 -15.15 6.21
N ARG A 30 6.29 -14.70 5.31
CA ARG A 30 5.62 -13.39 5.40
C ARG A 30 4.14 -13.39 5.00
N MET A 31 3.56 -14.57 4.83
CA MET A 31 2.13 -14.81 4.61
C MET A 31 1.59 -14.10 3.36
N GLN A 32 0.72 -13.09 3.49
CA GLN A 32 0.01 -12.42 2.40
C GLN A 32 0.75 -11.18 1.86
N ASN A 33 1.96 -10.91 2.33
CA ASN A 33 2.72 -9.68 2.03
C ASN A 33 2.91 -9.41 0.53
N LEU A 34 3.14 -10.44 -0.29
CA LEU A 34 3.37 -10.28 -1.72
C LEU A 34 2.09 -9.88 -2.45
N GLY A 35 0.96 -10.51 -2.12
CA GLY A 35 -0.35 -10.11 -2.65
C GLY A 35 -0.75 -8.71 -2.18
N TRP A 36 -0.38 -8.37 -0.95
CA TRP A 36 -0.57 -7.04 -0.36
C TRP A 36 0.22 -5.96 -1.12
N ALA A 37 1.54 -6.15 -1.28
CA ALA A 37 2.40 -5.23 -2.01
C ALA A 37 1.95 -5.09 -3.47
N TYR A 38 1.57 -6.19 -4.13
CA TYR A 38 1.04 -6.19 -5.49
C TYR A 38 -0.20 -5.31 -5.65
N ALA A 39 -1.13 -5.38 -4.68
CA ALA A 39 -2.34 -4.58 -4.67
C ALA A 39 -2.05 -3.08 -4.62
N LEU A 40 -1.00 -2.66 -3.90
CA LEU A 40 -0.65 -1.25 -3.69
C LEU A 40 0.16 -0.61 -4.83
N ILE A 41 0.76 -1.39 -5.73
CA ILE A 41 1.57 -0.88 -6.85
C ILE A 41 0.92 0.29 -7.63
N PRO A 42 -0.38 0.28 -7.99
CA PRO A 42 -1.00 1.39 -8.71
C PRO A 42 -0.98 2.70 -7.92
N ALA A 43 -1.18 2.63 -6.61
CA ALA A 43 -1.15 3.80 -5.72
C ALA A 43 0.29 4.30 -5.56
N ILE A 44 1.24 3.42 -5.25
CA ILE A 44 2.67 3.74 -5.09
C ILE A 44 3.23 4.41 -6.34
N LYS A 45 2.88 3.92 -7.54
CA LYS A 45 3.32 4.52 -8.80
C LYS A 45 2.83 5.96 -9.01
N ARG A 46 1.70 6.32 -8.42
CA ARG A 46 1.14 7.67 -8.49
C ARG A 46 1.70 8.60 -7.43
N LEU A 47 1.85 8.08 -6.21
CA LEU A 47 2.34 8.83 -5.06
C LEU A 47 3.84 9.16 -5.17
N TYR A 48 4.62 8.25 -5.73
CA TYR A 48 6.07 8.38 -5.85
C TYR A 48 6.50 8.36 -7.32
N THR A 49 7.39 9.28 -7.70
CA THR A 49 7.85 9.45 -9.09
C THR A 49 9.21 8.79 -9.34
N SER A 50 10.13 8.86 -8.36
CA SER A 50 11.46 8.26 -8.45
C SER A 50 11.40 6.73 -8.30
N LYS A 51 12.42 6.03 -8.78
CA LYS A 51 12.49 4.57 -8.65
C LYS A 51 12.82 4.18 -7.21
N GLU A 52 13.66 4.99 -6.58
CA GLU A 52 14.17 4.86 -5.23
C GLU A 52 13.03 4.95 -4.22
N ASP A 53 12.17 5.96 -4.33
CA ASP A 53 11.02 6.15 -3.44
C ASP A 53 9.99 5.03 -3.62
N ARG A 54 9.77 4.58 -4.86
CA ARG A 54 8.87 3.44 -5.13
C ARG A 54 9.41 2.14 -4.55
N ALA A 55 10.73 1.92 -4.60
CA ALA A 55 11.36 0.75 -4.02
C ALA A 55 11.21 0.78 -2.49
N ALA A 56 11.54 1.89 -1.85
CA ALA A 56 11.34 2.08 -0.40
C ALA A 56 9.86 1.90 0.00
N ALA A 57 8.93 2.44 -0.79
CA ALA A 57 7.49 2.30 -0.58
C ALA A 57 6.98 0.84 -0.74
N LEU A 58 7.64 0.02 -1.56
CA LEU A 58 7.31 -1.40 -1.69
C LEU A 58 7.96 -2.23 -0.58
N GLU A 59 9.21 -1.93 -0.22
CA GLU A 59 9.97 -2.67 0.81
C GLU A 59 9.25 -2.67 2.15
N ARG A 60 8.76 -1.50 2.61
CA ARG A 60 7.89 -1.42 3.79
C ARG A 60 6.68 -2.36 3.65
N HIS A 61 6.02 -2.42 2.50
CA HIS A 61 4.85 -3.27 2.31
C HIS A 61 5.16 -4.76 2.10
N LEU A 62 6.43 -5.16 2.11
CA LEU A 62 6.88 -6.55 2.07
C LEU A 62 7.14 -7.15 3.46
N GLU A 63 6.85 -6.40 4.53
CA GLU A 63 6.80 -6.94 5.89
C GLU A 63 5.65 -7.94 6.07
N PHE A 64 5.65 -8.63 7.21
CA PHE A 64 4.62 -9.63 7.53
C PHE A 64 3.22 -9.01 7.47
N PHE A 65 2.31 -9.66 6.74
CA PHE A 65 0.90 -9.29 6.74
C PHE A 65 0.03 -10.54 6.65
N ASN A 66 -0.87 -10.72 7.61
CA ASN A 66 -1.80 -11.85 7.60
C ASN A 66 -3.14 -11.46 8.20
N THR A 67 -4.20 -11.50 7.40
CA THR A 67 -5.56 -11.24 7.87
C THR A 67 -6.59 -12.11 7.15
N HIS A 68 -7.82 -12.08 7.62
CA HIS A 68 -8.92 -12.69 6.88
C HIS A 68 -9.20 -11.87 5.60
N PRO A 69 -9.23 -12.46 4.39
CA PRO A 69 -9.30 -11.69 3.15
C PRO A 69 -10.44 -10.66 3.07
N TYR A 70 -11.63 -11.00 3.61
CA TYR A 70 -12.78 -10.09 3.64
C TYR A 70 -12.57 -8.83 4.48
N VAL A 71 -11.69 -8.86 5.49
CA VAL A 71 -11.39 -7.69 6.34
C VAL A 71 -10.12 -6.95 5.92
N ALA A 72 -9.44 -7.40 4.86
CA ALA A 72 -8.26 -6.73 4.32
C ALA A 72 -8.58 -5.37 3.68
N ALA A 73 -9.81 -5.20 3.15
CA ALA A 73 -10.20 -4.00 2.42
C ALA A 73 -10.18 -2.70 3.28
N PRO A 74 -10.74 -2.66 4.50
CA PRO A 74 -10.59 -1.51 5.40
C PRO A 74 -9.12 -1.15 5.71
N ILE A 75 -8.29 -2.16 6.01
CA ILE A 75 -6.85 -1.97 6.31
C ILE A 75 -6.13 -1.34 5.11
N MET A 76 -6.46 -1.81 3.90
CA MET A 76 -5.90 -1.28 2.66
C MET A 76 -6.34 0.17 2.43
N GLY A 77 -7.59 0.51 2.74
CA GLY A 77 -8.09 1.89 2.67
C GLY A 77 -7.32 2.85 3.58
N VAL A 78 -7.09 2.46 4.85
CA VAL A 78 -6.31 3.26 5.80
C VAL A 78 -4.86 3.39 5.35
N THR A 79 -4.26 2.29 4.88
CA THR A 79 -2.89 2.31 4.35
C THR A 79 -2.74 3.28 3.18
N LEU A 80 -3.69 3.29 2.24
CA LEU A 80 -3.68 4.23 1.11
C LEU A 80 -3.78 5.69 1.56
N ALA A 81 -4.56 5.98 2.61
CA ALA A 81 -4.69 7.33 3.15
C ALA A 81 -3.37 7.79 3.78
N LEU A 82 -2.72 6.95 4.57
CA LEU A 82 -1.43 7.27 5.18
C LEU A 82 -0.31 7.44 4.14
N GLU A 83 -0.31 6.62 3.09
CA GLU A 83 0.63 6.78 1.97
C GLU A 83 0.40 8.09 1.20
N GLU A 84 -0.87 8.48 1.00
CA GLU A 84 -1.21 9.77 0.37
C GLU A 84 -0.73 10.94 1.23
N GLU A 85 -0.95 10.91 2.55
CA GLU A 85 -0.46 11.95 3.47
C GLU A 85 1.07 12.03 3.49
N ARG A 86 1.75 10.88 3.52
CA ARG A 86 3.22 10.82 3.50
C ARG A 86 3.78 11.40 2.21
N ALA A 87 3.21 11.04 1.06
CA ALA A 87 3.62 11.57 -0.24
C ALA A 87 3.41 13.09 -0.36
N ASN A 88 2.47 13.64 0.41
CA ASN A 88 2.24 15.09 0.53
C ASN A 88 3.12 15.79 1.58
N GLY A 89 4.07 15.08 2.19
CA GLY A 89 5.05 15.64 3.13
C GLY A 89 4.65 15.58 4.61
N ALA A 90 3.60 14.83 4.97
CA ALA A 90 3.31 14.58 6.37
C ALA A 90 4.44 13.72 7.00
N PRO A 91 4.87 14.02 8.24
CA PRO A 91 5.92 13.26 8.92
C PRO A 91 5.38 11.92 9.45
N ILE A 92 5.10 10.99 8.53
CA ILE A 92 4.57 9.65 8.83
C ILE A 92 5.73 8.65 8.79
N GLU A 93 6.08 8.12 9.96
CA GLU A 93 7.10 7.09 10.10
C GLU A 93 6.67 5.76 9.47
N ASP A 94 7.64 4.94 9.07
CA ASP A 94 7.35 3.63 8.49
C ASP A 94 6.59 2.72 9.44
N ALA A 95 6.99 2.73 10.71
CA ALA A 95 6.36 1.98 11.79
C ALA A 95 4.87 2.34 11.97
N ALA A 96 4.47 3.59 11.72
CA ALA A 96 3.09 4.02 11.85
C ALA A 96 2.18 3.35 10.81
N ILE A 97 2.65 3.21 9.56
CA ILE A 97 1.88 2.54 8.50
C ILE A 97 1.95 1.01 8.66
N GLN A 98 2.99 0.46 9.28
CA GLN A 98 3.01 -0.96 9.66
C GLN A 98 2.05 -1.26 10.80
N GLY A 99 2.00 -0.42 11.83
CA GLY A 99 1.15 -0.64 13.01
C GLY A 99 -0.35 -0.67 12.71
N VAL A 100 -0.78 -0.21 11.53
CA VAL A 100 -2.16 -0.33 11.05
C VAL A 100 -2.52 -1.77 10.61
N LYS A 101 -1.52 -2.61 10.36
CA LYS A 101 -1.66 -3.93 9.76
C LYS A 101 -1.29 -5.05 10.70
#